data_AF-A0A1Y2E7Y9-F1
#
_entry.id   AF-A0A1Y2E7Y9-F1
#
_cell.length_a   1.000
_cell.length_b   1.000
_cell.length_c   1.000
_cell.angle_alpha   90.00
_cell.angle_beta   90.00
_cell.angle_gamma   90.00
#
_symmetry.space_group_name_H-M   'P 1'
#
loop_
_entity.id
_entity.type
_entity.pdbx_description
1 polymer ?
#
loop_
_entity_poly.entity_id
_entity_poly.type
_entity_poly.pdbx_seq_one_letter_code
_entity_poly.pdbx_strand_id
1 'polypeptide(L)'
;MSSISSFLFALAALVVQATGFPAPDPELVVRSPAAVSCAPIPSAGTYPTWQQLPLQTTLPDPFLPLSQTTTDSGNSAADIMSGNAAGRITSPDDWYQCRQPEILQLLQEYQYGYYPDHAQETVKATRSGNNVDIEVTAGGKTGKFRATLSLPSRS
;
A
#
# COMPACT_ATOMS: atom_id res chain seq x y z
N MET A 1 -30.90 -42.48 54.62
CA MET A 1 -32.12 -41.77 54.18
C MET A 1 -31.76 -40.29 54.23
N SER A 2 -31.67 -39.49 53.18
CA SER A 2 -32.27 -39.51 51.84
C SER A 2 -31.34 -38.82 50.84
N SER A 3 -31.36 -39.31 49.60
CA SER A 3 -30.69 -38.74 48.43
C SER A 3 -31.55 -37.59 47.87
N ILE A 4 -30.94 -36.44 47.54
CA ILE A 4 -31.62 -35.31 46.88
C ILE A 4 -31.19 -35.30 45.42
N SER A 5 -32.17 -35.59 44.57
CA SER A 5 -32.06 -35.63 43.11
C SER A 5 -32.25 -34.22 42.54
N SER A 6 -31.23 -33.69 41.85
CA SER A 6 -31.30 -32.38 41.21
C SER A 6 -31.98 -32.48 39.84
N PHE A 7 -33.06 -31.72 39.69
CA PHE A 7 -33.88 -31.62 38.48
C PHE A 7 -33.15 -30.86 37.35
N LEU A 8 -33.14 -31.47 36.16
CA LEU A 8 -32.80 -30.81 34.89
C LEU A 8 -33.94 -29.86 34.47
N PHE A 9 -33.63 -28.58 34.30
CA PHE A 9 -34.49 -27.62 33.59
C PHE A 9 -34.12 -27.61 32.11
N ALA A 10 -35.05 -28.04 31.24
CA ALA A 10 -34.96 -27.88 29.80
C ALA A 10 -35.56 -26.54 29.39
N LEU A 11 -34.75 -25.67 28.77
CA LEU A 11 -35.17 -24.37 28.23
C LEU A 11 -35.63 -24.57 26.77
N ALA A 12 -36.91 -24.32 26.49
CA ALA A 12 -37.46 -24.34 25.14
C ALA A 12 -37.14 -23.01 24.43
N ALA A 13 -36.45 -23.08 23.29
CA ALA A 13 -36.20 -21.92 22.43
C ALA A 13 -37.33 -21.75 21.41
N LEU A 14 -37.97 -20.58 21.43
CA LEU A 14 -39.01 -20.17 20.49
C LEU A 14 -38.35 -19.61 19.22
N VAL A 15 -38.63 -20.20 18.06
CA VAL A 15 -38.15 -19.69 16.76
C VAL A 15 -39.20 -18.73 16.19
N VAL A 16 -38.87 -17.44 16.11
CA VAL A 16 -39.63 -16.43 15.36
C VAL A 16 -39.16 -16.47 13.91
N GLN A 17 -40.03 -16.86 12.98
CA GLN A 17 -39.76 -16.75 11.55
C GLN A 17 -40.23 -15.37 11.06
N ALA A 18 -39.27 -14.52 10.67
CA ALA A 18 -39.54 -13.30 9.93
C ALA A 18 -39.40 -13.59 8.43
N THR A 19 -40.52 -13.64 7.71
CA THR A 19 -40.53 -13.74 6.25
C THR A 19 -40.47 -12.35 5.62
N GLY A 20 -39.48 -12.11 4.76
CA GLY A 20 -39.52 -11.04 3.76
C GLY A 20 -38.48 -9.94 3.92
N PHE A 21 -37.22 -10.23 3.58
CA PHE A 21 -36.27 -9.21 3.15
C PHE A 21 -36.07 -9.34 1.63
N PRO A 22 -36.10 -8.24 0.87
CA PRO A 22 -35.73 -8.25 -0.54
C PRO A 22 -34.27 -8.72 -0.69
N ALA A 23 -33.98 -9.43 -1.76
CA ALA A 23 -32.65 -9.97 -2.05
C ALA A 23 -31.59 -8.85 -1.95
N PRO A 24 -30.44 -9.10 -1.31
CA PRO A 24 -29.31 -8.17 -1.39
C PRO A 24 -28.93 -8.01 -2.87
N ASP A 25 -28.65 -6.76 -3.26
CA ASP A 25 -28.03 -6.42 -4.54
C ASP A 25 -26.88 -7.39 -4.85
N PRO A 26 -26.54 -7.66 -6.13
CA PRO A 26 -25.32 -8.37 -6.48
C PRO A 26 -24.14 -7.58 -5.90
N GLU A 27 -23.76 -8.04 -4.71
CA GLU A 27 -22.65 -7.62 -3.90
C GLU A 27 -21.45 -7.46 -4.83
N LEU A 28 -20.81 -6.30 -4.79
CA LEU A 28 -19.41 -6.18 -5.14
C LEU A 28 -18.71 -7.24 -4.30
N VAL A 29 -18.50 -8.44 -4.87
CA VAL A 29 -17.77 -9.50 -4.22
C VAL A 29 -16.38 -8.91 -4.02
N VAL A 30 -16.12 -8.41 -2.82
CA VAL A 30 -14.79 -8.14 -2.32
C VAL A 30 -14.16 -9.52 -2.30
N ARG A 31 -13.53 -9.90 -3.42
CA ARG A 31 -12.66 -11.06 -3.48
C ARG A 31 -11.68 -10.83 -2.34
N SER A 32 -11.70 -11.69 -1.33
CA SER A 32 -10.58 -11.74 -0.39
C SER A 32 -9.33 -11.81 -1.24
N PRO A 33 -8.37 -10.88 -1.09
CA PRO A 33 -7.17 -10.92 -1.90
C PRO A 33 -6.54 -12.28 -1.63
N ALA A 34 -6.38 -13.09 -2.68
CA ALA A 34 -5.43 -14.19 -2.62
C ALA A 34 -4.13 -13.58 -2.10
N ALA A 35 -3.46 -14.24 -1.15
CA ALA A 35 -2.23 -13.69 -0.56
C ALA A 35 -1.23 -13.40 -1.70
N VAL A 36 -1.06 -12.12 -2.02
CA VAL A 36 -0.18 -11.66 -3.10
C VAL A 36 1.25 -11.88 -2.62
N SER A 37 2.00 -12.72 -3.32
CA SER A 37 3.42 -12.98 -3.01
C SER A 37 4.30 -12.01 -3.79
N CYS A 38 4.71 -10.92 -3.15
CA CYS A 38 5.62 -9.95 -3.76
C CYS A 38 7.05 -10.46 -3.83
N ALA A 39 7.78 -10.06 -4.88
CA ALA A 39 9.24 -10.15 -4.85
C ALA A 39 9.78 -9.27 -3.71
N PRO A 40 10.82 -9.71 -2.98
CA PRO A 40 11.42 -8.91 -1.92
C PRO A 40 12.04 -7.65 -2.50
N ILE A 41 11.70 -6.49 -1.94
CA ILE A 41 12.32 -5.22 -2.28
C ILE A 41 13.66 -5.13 -1.54
N PRO A 42 14.80 -4.85 -2.21
CA PRO A 42 16.08 -4.69 -1.55
C PRO A 42 16.03 -3.59 -0.48
N SER A 43 16.79 -3.77 0.61
CA SER A 43 16.99 -2.71 1.59
C SER A 43 17.98 -1.65 1.05
N ALA A 44 17.96 -0.46 1.65
CA ALA A 44 18.94 0.60 1.40
C ALA A 44 20.39 0.04 1.32
N GLY A 45 21.13 0.40 0.28
CA GLY A 45 22.51 -0.07 0.04
C GLY A 45 22.65 -1.51 -0.48
N THR A 46 21.54 -2.25 -0.65
CA THR A 46 21.53 -3.59 -1.31
C THR A 46 20.90 -3.55 -2.70
N TYR A 47 20.48 -2.37 -3.15
CA TYR A 47 20.02 -2.15 -4.51
C TYR A 47 21.14 -2.43 -5.53
N PRO A 48 20.79 -2.94 -6.72
CA PRO A 48 21.77 -3.21 -7.77
C PRO A 48 22.50 -1.92 -8.18
N THR A 49 23.80 -2.03 -8.38
CA THR A 49 24.58 -0.96 -9.00
C THR A 49 24.22 -0.85 -10.49
N TRP A 50 24.61 0.26 -11.12
CA TRP A 50 24.38 0.45 -12.57
C TRP A 50 24.98 -0.67 -13.44
N GLN A 51 26.01 -1.38 -12.96
CA GLN A 51 26.64 -2.51 -13.67
C GLN A 51 25.78 -3.78 -13.67
N GLN A 52 24.88 -3.90 -12.69
CA GLN A 52 23.99 -5.05 -12.52
C GLN A 52 22.63 -4.83 -13.19
N LEU A 53 22.41 -3.64 -13.74
CA LEU A 53 21.24 -3.28 -14.52
C LEU A 53 21.58 -3.37 -16.02
N PRO A 54 20.69 -3.91 -16.85
CA PRO A 54 20.89 -3.97 -18.29
C PRO A 54 20.88 -2.56 -18.87
N LEU A 55 21.68 -2.34 -19.91
CA LEU A 55 21.58 -1.13 -20.70
C LEU A 55 20.21 -1.13 -21.40
N GLN A 56 19.36 -0.16 -21.05
CA GLN A 56 18.06 0.05 -21.66
C GLN A 56 18.07 1.34 -22.47
N THR A 57 17.53 1.29 -23.68
CA THR A 57 17.40 2.46 -24.58
C THR A 57 15.99 3.04 -24.59
N THR A 58 15.05 2.34 -23.96
CA THR A 58 13.65 2.72 -23.77
C THR A 58 13.39 3.06 -22.31
N LEU A 59 12.21 3.59 -22.00
CA LEU A 59 11.77 3.76 -20.63
C LEU A 59 11.68 2.38 -19.93
N PRO A 60 12.07 2.29 -18.65
CA PRO A 60 11.87 1.08 -17.86
C PRO A 60 10.38 0.71 -17.81
N ASP A 61 10.09 -0.58 -17.94
CA ASP A 61 8.72 -1.07 -17.94
C ASP A 61 8.09 -0.92 -16.53
N PRO A 62 7.00 -0.15 -16.38
CA PRO A 62 6.39 0.05 -15.08
C PRO A 62 5.79 -1.23 -14.51
N PHE A 63 5.50 -2.25 -15.32
CA PHE A 63 4.87 -3.50 -14.89
C PHE A 63 5.85 -4.65 -14.68
N LEU A 64 7.16 -4.41 -14.82
CA LEU A 64 8.19 -5.43 -14.62
C LEU A 64 8.98 -5.15 -13.34
N PRO A 65 8.91 -6.02 -12.31
CA PRO A 65 9.63 -5.82 -11.04
C PRO A 65 11.15 -5.76 -11.21
N LEU A 66 11.86 -5.13 -10.26
CA LEU A 66 13.32 -4.97 -10.33
C LEU A 66 14.03 -6.32 -10.46
N SER A 67 13.58 -7.31 -9.69
CA SER A 67 14.12 -8.69 -9.70
C SER A 67 14.03 -9.37 -11.07
N GLN A 68 13.16 -8.88 -11.96
CA GLN A 68 12.99 -9.38 -13.32
C GLN A 68 13.78 -8.57 -14.35
N THR A 69 14.42 -7.48 -13.93
CA THR A 69 15.18 -6.57 -14.81
C THR A 69 16.68 -6.68 -14.61
N THR A 70 17.19 -7.34 -13.57
CA THR A 70 18.63 -7.49 -13.33
C THR A 70 19.27 -8.47 -14.33
N THR A 71 20.58 -8.37 -14.51
CA THR A 71 21.34 -9.21 -15.47
C THR A 71 21.33 -10.70 -15.13
N ASP A 72 20.97 -11.07 -13.91
CA ASP A 72 20.85 -12.44 -13.40
C ASP A 72 19.40 -12.96 -13.35
N SER A 73 18.41 -12.17 -13.79
CA SER A 73 16.98 -12.52 -13.74
C SER A 73 16.56 -13.67 -14.67
N GLY A 74 17.40 -14.00 -15.66
CA GLY A 74 17.06 -14.95 -16.73
C GLY A 74 16.21 -14.36 -17.86
N ASN A 75 15.72 -13.12 -17.72
CA ASN A 75 15.10 -12.38 -18.84
C ASN A 75 16.18 -11.79 -19.75
N SER A 76 15.97 -11.84 -21.06
CA SER A 76 16.87 -11.17 -22.01
C SER A 76 16.61 -9.66 -22.02
N ALA A 77 17.64 -8.86 -22.30
CA ALA A 77 17.47 -7.42 -22.46
C ALA A 77 16.46 -7.07 -23.58
N ALA A 78 16.40 -7.89 -24.64
CA ALA A 78 15.44 -7.72 -25.72
C ALA A 78 14.00 -7.95 -25.25
N ASP A 79 13.76 -8.96 -24.42
CA ASP A 79 12.41 -9.24 -23.87
C ASP A 79 11.97 -8.15 -22.88
N ILE A 80 12.90 -7.63 -22.06
CA ILE A 80 12.63 -6.51 -21.15
C ILE A 80 12.20 -5.28 -21.94
N MET A 81 12.98 -4.88 -22.96
CA MET A 81 12.70 -3.67 -23.76
C MET A 81 11.47 -3.81 -24.67
N SER A 82 11.11 -5.03 -25.06
CA SER A 82 9.92 -5.30 -25.90
C SER A 82 8.66 -5.61 -25.09
N GLY A 83 8.74 -5.63 -23.75
CA GLY A 83 7.62 -5.92 -22.87
C GLY A 83 7.24 -7.41 -22.78
N ASN A 84 8.09 -8.31 -23.28
CA ASN A 84 7.85 -9.76 -23.32
C ASN A 84 8.51 -10.53 -22.16
N ALA A 85 9.25 -9.86 -21.28
CA ALA A 85 9.86 -10.47 -20.11
C ALA A 85 8.83 -11.17 -19.21
N ALA A 86 9.24 -12.25 -18.55
CA ALA A 86 8.41 -12.98 -17.60
C ALA A 86 8.26 -12.21 -16.27
N GLY A 87 7.27 -12.62 -15.45
CA GLY A 87 7.08 -12.05 -14.11
C GLY A 87 6.47 -10.65 -14.08
N ARG A 88 5.77 -10.26 -15.15
CA ARG A 88 5.02 -9.00 -15.20
C ARG A 88 3.87 -8.99 -14.22
N ILE A 89 3.59 -7.81 -13.70
CA ILE A 89 2.40 -7.48 -12.93
C ILE A 89 1.18 -7.51 -13.85
N THR A 90 0.17 -8.31 -13.51
CA THR A 90 -1.01 -8.52 -14.36
C THR A 90 -2.34 -8.17 -13.69
N SER A 91 -2.32 -7.86 -12.40
CA SER A 91 -3.52 -7.49 -11.64
C SER A 91 -3.36 -6.17 -10.90
N PRO A 92 -4.46 -5.46 -10.60
CA PRO A 92 -4.43 -4.29 -9.73
C PRO A 92 -3.89 -4.61 -8.33
N ASP A 93 -4.21 -5.79 -7.79
CA ASP A 93 -3.74 -6.18 -6.46
C ASP A 93 -2.21 -6.32 -6.42
N ASP A 94 -1.61 -6.99 -7.43
CA ASP A 94 -0.15 -7.07 -7.58
C ASP A 94 0.48 -5.68 -7.73
N TRP A 95 -0.19 -4.77 -8.44
CA TRP A 95 0.28 -3.40 -8.61
C TRP A 95 0.34 -2.65 -7.28
N TYR A 96 -0.77 -2.61 -6.53
CA TYR A 96 -0.86 -1.86 -5.29
C TYR A 96 -0.04 -2.49 -4.15
N GLN A 97 0.01 -3.81 -4.07
CA GLN A 97 0.71 -4.53 -3.00
C GLN A 97 2.22 -4.62 -3.26
N CYS A 98 2.66 -4.80 -4.51
CA CYS A 98 4.06 -5.11 -4.81
C CYS A 98 4.76 -4.02 -5.62
N ARG A 99 4.21 -3.65 -6.77
CA ARG A 99 4.97 -2.85 -7.75
C ARG A 99 5.02 -1.37 -7.43
N GLN A 100 3.90 -0.80 -6.99
CA GLN A 100 3.85 0.61 -6.58
C GLN A 100 4.84 0.92 -5.44
N PRO A 101 4.88 0.16 -4.31
CA PRO A 101 5.86 0.44 -3.27
C PRO A 101 7.31 0.22 -3.73
N GLU A 102 7.57 -0.76 -4.60
CA GLU A 102 8.89 -0.97 -5.19
C GLU A 102 9.35 0.24 -6.03
N ILE A 103 8.49 0.77 -6.91
CA ILE A 103 8.80 1.97 -7.70
C ILE A 103 9.09 3.17 -6.80
N LEU A 104 8.31 3.37 -5.73
CA LEU A 104 8.55 4.46 -4.78
C LEU A 104 9.91 4.33 -4.09
N GLN A 105 10.36 3.12 -3.77
CA GLN A 105 11.70 2.94 -3.19
C GLN A 105 12.79 3.11 -4.24
N LEU A 106 12.61 2.63 -5.47
CA LEU A 106 13.54 2.85 -6.57
C LEU A 106 13.79 4.34 -6.84
N LEU A 107 12.73 5.15 -6.84
CA LEU A 107 12.83 6.59 -7.02
C LEU A 107 13.59 7.27 -5.88
N GLN A 108 13.43 6.79 -4.64
CA GLN A 108 14.19 7.28 -3.49
C GLN A 108 15.67 6.88 -3.58
N GLU A 109 15.97 5.63 -3.95
CA GLU A 109 17.33 5.13 -4.07
C GLU A 109 18.13 5.87 -5.15
N TYR A 110 17.57 5.98 -6.36
CA TYR A 110 18.34 6.42 -7.52
C TYR A 110 18.17 7.89 -7.89
N GLN A 111 17.15 8.60 -7.38
CA GLN A 111 16.85 9.95 -7.87
C GLN A 111 16.59 11.00 -6.78
N TYR A 112 15.74 10.71 -5.79
CA TYR A 112 15.24 11.74 -4.86
C TYR A 112 15.86 11.68 -3.46
N GLY A 113 16.58 10.60 -3.12
CA GLY A 113 17.00 10.31 -1.75
C GLY A 113 15.85 9.75 -0.91
N TYR A 114 16.18 9.27 0.29
CA TYR A 114 15.19 8.68 1.19
C TYR A 114 14.25 9.72 1.77
N TYR A 115 12.96 9.42 1.67
CA TYR A 115 11.92 10.18 2.34
C TYR A 115 12.01 9.91 3.86
N PRO A 116 12.10 10.96 4.70
CA PRO A 116 12.26 10.77 6.14
C PRO A 116 11.11 9.99 6.79
N ASP A 117 11.41 9.30 7.90
CA ASP A 117 10.40 8.64 8.72
C ASP A 117 9.54 9.67 9.47
N HIS A 118 8.31 9.85 9.00
CA HIS A 118 7.34 10.78 9.60
C HIS A 118 6.89 10.38 11.00
N ALA A 119 7.05 9.12 11.43
CA ALA A 119 6.72 8.73 12.79
C ALA A 119 7.59 9.44 13.84
N GLN A 120 8.72 10.01 13.41
CA GLN A 120 9.66 10.76 14.25
C GLN A 120 9.40 12.27 14.23
N GLU A 121 8.39 12.72 13.49
CA GLU A 121 8.06 14.13 13.34
C GLU A 121 6.87 14.51 14.23
N THR A 122 6.90 15.74 14.75
CA THR A 122 5.75 16.38 15.41
C THR A 122 5.32 17.57 14.58
N VAL A 123 4.07 17.55 14.10
CA VAL A 123 3.49 18.62 13.29
C VAL A 123 2.44 19.37 14.09
N LYS A 124 2.53 20.70 14.11
CA LYS A 124 1.52 21.61 14.64
C LYS A 124 1.07 22.55 13.54
N ALA A 125 -0.24 22.74 13.37
CA ALA A 125 -0.80 23.67 12.40
C ALA A 125 -1.85 24.56 13.06
N THR A 126 -1.78 25.87 12.81
CA THR A 126 -2.79 26.83 13.25
C THR A 126 -3.34 27.57 12.04
N ARG A 127 -4.67 27.66 11.93
CA ARG A 127 -5.33 28.40 10.86
C ARG A 127 -5.80 29.76 11.37
N SER A 128 -5.51 30.82 10.61
CA SER A 128 -6.03 32.17 10.82
C SER A 128 -6.54 32.75 9.50
N GLY A 129 -7.86 32.92 9.40
CA GLY A 129 -8.53 33.30 8.15
C GLY A 129 -8.22 32.32 7.01
N ASN A 130 -7.55 32.82 5.97
CA ASN A 130 -7.13 32.04 4.80
C ASN A 130 -5.68 31.53 4.89
N ASN A 131 -4.98 31.73 6.01
CA ASN A 131 -3.61 31.26 6.17
C ASN A 131 -3.55 30.08 7.14
N VAL A 132 -2.66 29.14 6.86
CA VAL A 132 -2.29 28.03 7.75
C VAL A 132 -0.81 28.16 8.05
N ASP A 133 -0.47 28.44 9.32
CA ASP A 133 0.89 28.40 9.84
C ASP A 133 1.21 26.98 10.29
N ILE A 134 2.25 26.38 9.70
CA ILE A 134 2.69 25.01 9.97
C ILE A 134 4.08 25.03 10.63
N GLU A 135 4.21 24.26 11.71
CA GLU A 135 5.45 24.02 12.43
C GLU A 135 5.71 22.51 12.46
N VAL A 136 6.88 22.10 11.95
CA VAL A 136 7.32 20.70 11.92
C VAL A 136 8.58 20.59 12.76
N THR A 137 8.58 19.69 13.74
CA THR A 137 9.74 19.39 14.59
C THR A 137 10.18 17.95 14.40
N ALA A 138 11.46 17.75 14.10
CA ALA A 138 12.08 16.43 13.95
C ALA A 138 13.52 16.48 14.45
N GLY A 139 13.97 15.47 15.20
CA GLY A 139 15.34 15.40 15.73
C GLY A 139 15.78 16.65 16.53
N GLY A 140 14.84 17.28 17.26
CA GLY A 140 15.09 18.50 18.04
C GLY A 140 15.25 19.80 17.22
N LYS A 141 15.03 19.75 15.91
CA LYS A 141 15.04 20.91 15.01
C LYS A 141 13.62 21.25 14.59
N THR A 142 13.31 22.53 14.45
CA THR A 142 11.98 23.01 14.09
C THR A 142 12.03 23.87 12.84
N GLY A 143 11.25 23.50 11.82
CA GLY A 143 10.98 24.29 10.63
C GLY A 143 9.57 24.88 10.67
N LYS A 144 9.40 26.11 10.15
CA LYS A 144 8.09 26.77 10.07
C LYS A 144 7.84 27.30 8.66
N PHE A 145 6.63 27.11 8.15
CA PHE A 145 6.20 27.66 6.87
C PHE A 145 4.71 27.99 6.91
N ARG A 146 4.27 28.89 6.02
CA ARG A 146 2.89 29.33 5.92
C ARG A 146 2.33 28.97 4.55
N ALA A 147 1.11 28.44 4.52
CA ALA A 147 0.34 28.21 3.30
C ALA A 147 -0.89 29.14 3.26
N THR A 148 -1.23 29.63 2.07
CA THR A 148 -2.46 30.42 1.85
C THR A 148 -3.49 29.56 1.12
N LEU A 149 -4.71 29.55 1.65
CA LEU A 149 -5.86 28.83 1.12
C LEU A 149 -6.71 29.76 0.26
N SER A 150 -6.90 29.39 -1.00
CA SER A 150 -7.91 30.00 -1.86
C SER A 150 -9.13 29.10 -1.87
N LEU A 151 -10.18 29.50 -1.12
CA LEU A 151 -11.41 28.72 -0.98
C LEU A 151 -12.55 29.39 -1.77
N PRO A 152 -13.49 28.62 -2.34
CA PRO A 152 -14.69 29.17 -2.94
C PRO A 152 -15.50 30.01 -1.93
N SER A 153 -16.17 31.06 -2.42
CA SER A 153 -17.18 31.77 -1.61
C SER A 153 -18.34 30.82 -1.31
N ARG A 154 -18.84 30.84 -0.07
CA ARG A 154 -20.06 30.10 0.26
C ARG A 154 -21.22 30.69 -0.54
N SER A 155 -21.92 29.86 -1.31
CA SER A 155 -23.23 30.17 -1.89
C SER A 155 -24.31 30.20 -0.82
#